data_AF-A0A067N2J8-F1
#
_entry.id   AF-A0A067N2J8-F1
#
_cell.length_a   1.000
_cell.length_b   1.000
_cell.length_c   1.000
_cell.angle_alpha   90.00
_cell.angle_beta   90.00
_cell.angle_gamma   90.00
#
_symmetry.space_group_name_H-M   'P 1'
#
loop_
_entity.id
_entity.type
_entity.pdbx_description
1 polymer ?
#
loop_
_entity_poly.entity_id
_entity_poly.type
_entity_poly.pdbx_seq_one_letter_code
_entity_poly.pdbx_strand_id
1 'polypeptide(L)'
;AVYTVDEQALEVRIRIPGEWPLRRMEVRDRGGVGVHERRWRAWILGIQQTLWALNGHVIDGLSVFKKNVALHFAGQVECAICYSYTAAYPKKPCNTSKNRFHAPCLYRWFSSSHSSSCPLCRSDII
;
A
#
# COMPACT_ATOMS: atom_id res chain seq x y z
N ALA A 1 9.01 14.17 1.42
CA ALA A 1 8.81 13.84 2.85
C ALA A 1 9.89 12.85 3.26
N VAL A 2 10.42 13.01 4.47
CA VAL A 2 11.44 12.11 5.06
C VAL A 2 10.85 11.56 6.37
N TYR A 3 10.96 10.26 6.58
CA TYR A 3 10.58 9.59 7.82
C TYR A 3 11.81 8.89 8.40
N THR A 4 12.15 9.19 9.66
CA THR A 4 13.36 8.68 10.33
C THR A 4 13.01 7.62 11.37
N VAL A 5 13.65 6.45 11.30
CA VAL A 5 13.62 5.38 12.31
C VAL A 5 15.05 4.97 12.60
N ASP A 6 15.49 5.03 13.87
CA ASP A 6 16.83 4.61 14.30
C ASP A 6 17.96 5.13 13.40
N GLU A 7 17.95 6.44 13.11
CA GLU A 7 18.88 7.16 12.21
C GLU A 7 18.81 6.79 10.71
N GLN A 8 17.92 5.87 10.33
CA GLN A 8 17.67 5.50 8.93
C GLN A 8 16.51 6.32 8.36
N ALA A 9 16.75 6.95 7.20
CA ALA A 9 15.78 7.82 6.54
C ALA A 9 15.08 7.10 5.38
N LEU A 10 13.75 7.02 5.45
CA LEU A 10 12.87 6.61 4.37
C LEU A 10 12.37 7.85 3.64
N GLU A 11 12.65 7.97 2.34
CA GLU A 11 12.37 9.19 1.58
C GLU A 11 11.49 8.94 0.35
N VAL A 12 10.41 9.74 0.25
CA VAL A 12 9.60 9.86 -0.97
C VAL A 12 9.46 11.34 -1.35
N ARG A 13 9.67 11.63 -2.63
CA ARG A 13 9.51 12.95 -3.24
C ARG A 13 8.38 12.94 -4.26
N ILE A 14 7.48 13.90 -4.14
CA ILE A 14 6.39 14.11 -5.09
C ILE A 14 6.72 15.38 -5.86
N ARG A 15 6.78 15.30 -7.19
CA ARG A 15 6.97 16.43 -8.09
C ARG A 15 5.68 16.66 -8.87
N ILE A 16 5.15 17.88 -8.75
CA ILE A 16 4.02 18.35 -9.56
C ILE A 16 4.61 18.99 -10.83
N PRO A 17 4.33 18.45 -12.03
CA PRO A 17 4.78 19.05 -13.29
C PRO A 17 4.00 20.35 -13.59
N GLY A 18 4.57 21.24 -14.40
CA GLY A 18 3.89 22.49 -14.78
C GLY A 18 2.63 22.25 -15.62
N GLU A 19 2.56 21.11 -16.31
CA GLU A 19 1.44 20.69 -17.14
C GLU A 19 0.36 19.94 -16.36
N TRP A 20 0.39 19.94 -15.02
CA TRP A 20 -0.67 19.36 -14.20
C TRP A 20 -2.00 20.12 -14.46
N PRO A 21 -3.14 19.45 -14.72
CA PRO A 21 -3.40 18.01 -14.57
C PRO A 21 -3.23 17.15 -15.85
N LEU A 22 -2.77 17.72 -16.97
CA LEU A 22 -2.56 16.98 -18.23
C LEU A 22 -1.43 15.95 -18.10
N ARG A 23 -0.38 16.27 -17.33
CA ARG A 23 0.69 15.33 -16.97
C ARG A 23 0.56 14.92 -15.52
N ARG A 24 0.68 13.61 -15.25
CA ARG A 24 0.60 13.06 -13.88
C ARG A 24 1.74 13.54 -12.99
N MET A 25 1.46 13.69 -11.69
CA MET A 25 2.50 13.90 -10.67
C MET A 25 3.50 12.75 -10.67
N GLU A 26 4.79 13.07 -10.51
CA GLU A 26 5.87 12.10 -10.44
C GLU A 26 6.18 11.76 -8.98
N VAL A 27 6.25 10.48 -8.66
CA VAL A 27 6.74 9.98 -7.37
C VAL A 27 8.15 9.45 -7.57
N ARG A 28 9.13 10.09 -6.93
CA ARG A 28 10.52 9.62 -6.86
C ARG A 28 10.79 9.08 -5.47
N ASP A 29 11.43 7.94 -5.41
CA ASP A 29 11.80 7.30 -4.17
C ASP A 29 13.31 7.06 -4.10
N ARG A 30 13.82 6.95 -2.88
CA ARG A 30 15.11 6.33 -2.61
C ARG A 30 14.79 5.14 -1.72
N GLY A 31 15.10 3.94 -2.20
CA GLY A 31 14.76 2.67 -1.55
C GLY A 31 14.87 2.72 -0.03
N GLY A 32 13.89 2.15 0.66
CA GLY A 32 13.81 2.20 2.11
C GLY A 32 14.76 1.22 2.80
N VAL A 33 15.69 1.73 3.60
CA VAL A 33 16.50 0.88 4.49
C VAL A 33 15.57 0.16 5.47
N GLY A 34 15.81 -1.15 5.68
CA GLY A 34 14.99 -1.98 6.56
C GLY A 34 13.66 -2.46 5.96
N VAL A 35 13.32 -2.09 4.72
CA VAL A 35 12.09 -2.51 4.05
C VAL A 35 12.40 -3.40 2.85
N HIS A 36 11.79 -4.57 2.77
CA HIS A 36 11.94 -5.46 1.61
C HIS A 36 11.47 -4.78 0.32
N GLU A 37 12.23 -4.90 -0.78
CA GLU A 37 12.00 -4.17 -2.03
C GLU A 37 10.57 -4.31 -2.56
N ARG A 38 10.01 -5.53 -2.54
CA ARG A 38 8.62 -5.79 -2.93
C ARG A 38 7.62 -4.93 -2.16
N ARG A 39 7.81 -4.77 -0.84
CA ARG A 39 6.95 -3.96 0.01
C ARG A 39 7.11 -2.48 -0.31
N TRP A 40 8.35 -2.02 -0.46
CA TRP A 40 8.65 -0.65 -0.85
C TRP A 40 7.96 -0.27 -2.17
N ARG A 41 8.14 -1.08 -3.23
CA ARG A 41 7.47 -0.89 -4.53
C ARG A 41 5.95 -0.82 -4.39
N ALA A 42 5.37 -1.65 -3.53
CA ALA A 42 3.93 -1.66 -3.32
C ALA A 42 3.43 -0.38 -2.61
N TRP A 43 4.21 0.18 -1.69
CA TRP A 43 3.90 1.48 -1.07
C TRP A 43 3.98 2.62 -2.08
N ILE A 44 5.01 2.63 -2.94
CA ILE A 44 5.12 3.63 -4.02
C ILE A 44 3.89 3.55 -4.95
N LEU A 45 3.46 2.34 -5.33
CA LEU A 45 2.26 2.15 -6.12
C LEU A 45 1.01 2.67 -5.40
N GLY A 46 0.86 2.40 -4.10
CA GLY A 46 -0.25 2.91 -3.30
C GLY A 46 -0.31 4.44 -3.29
N ILE A 47 0.84 5.11 -3.10
CA ILE A 47 0.95 6.57 -3.16
C ILE A 47 0.52 7.09 -4.54
N GLN A 48 1.03 6.48 -5.62
CA GLN A 48 0.69 6.86 -7.00
C GLN A 48 -0.82 6.72 -7.28
N GLN A 49 -1.43 5.61 -6.87
CA GLN A 49 -2.86 5.38 -7.03
C GLN A 49 -3.70 6.43 -6.28
N THR A 50 -3.28 6.82 -5.07
CA THR A 50 -3.95 7.88 -4.32
C THR A 50 -3.80 9.26 -4.98
N LEU A 51 -2.60 9.59 -5.49
CA LEU A 51 -2.37 10.87 -6.17
C LEU A 51 -3.12 11.01 -7.49
N TRP A 52 -3.32 9.91 -8.21
CA TRP A 52 -3.97 9.90 -9.53
C TRP A 52 -5.46 9.55 -9.48
N ALA A 53 -6.03 9.37 -8.28
CA ALA A 53 -7.45 9.21 -8.10
C ALA A 53 -8.20 10.49 -8.51
N LEU A 54 -9.49 10.36 -8.83
CA LEU A 54 -10.36 11.52 -9.01
C LEU A 54 -10.36 12.33 -7.69
N ASN A 55 -9.92 13.59 -7.75
CA ASN A 55 -9.68 14.45 -6.59
C ASN A 55 -8.55 13.99 -5.65
N GLY A 56 -7.50 13.36 -6.18
CA GLY A 56 -6.32 13.00 -5.40
C GLY A 56 -5.56 14.24 -4.90
N HIS A 57 -5.34 14.33 -3.58
CA HIS A 57 -4.51 15.38 -2.99
C HIS A 57 -3.13 14.87 -2.62
N VAL A 58 -2.12 15.73 -2.72
CA VAL A 58 -0.73 15.41 -2.31
C VAL A 58 -0.69 14.93 -0.85
N ILE A 59 -1.49 15.54 0.01
CA ILE A 59 -1.57 15.18 1.44
C ILE A 59 -2.06 13.74 1.65
N ASP A 60 -2.93 13.23 0.79
CA ASP A 60 -3.45 11.86 0.89
C ASP A 60 -2.36 10.86 0.55
N GLY A 61 -1.60 11.10 -0.52
CA GLY A 61 -0.44 10.28 -0.89
C GLY A 61 0.62 10.26 0.22
N LEU A 62 0.93 11.42 0.81
CA LEU A 62 1.85 11.51 1.95
C LEU A 62 1.30 10.82 3.21
N SER A 63 -0.02 10.86 3.42
CA SER A 63 -0.68 10.19 4.55
C SER A 63 -0.61 8.67 4.42
N VAL A 64 -0.77 8.13 3.21
CA VAL A 64 -0.58 6.70 2.92
C VAL A 64 0.87 6.30 3.23
N PHE A 65 1.85 7.07 2.74
CA PHE A 65 3.26 6.80 3.02
C PHE A 65 3.55 6.76 4.53
N LYS A 66 3.17 7.80 5.27
CA LYS A 66 3.39 7.90 6.72
C LYS A 66 2.77 6.73 7.47
N LYS A 67 1.53 6.35 7.14
CA LYS A 67 0.83 5.24 7.79
C LYS A 67 1.51 3.90 7.52
N ASN A 68 1.89 3.64 6.28
CA ASN A 68 2.56 2.39 5.90
C ASN A 68 3.89 2.22 6.63
N VAL A 69 4.70 3.28 6.69
CA VAL A 69 5.95 3.28 7.44
C VAL A 69 5.71 3.02 8.92
N ALA A 70 4.83 3.81 9.58
CA ALA A 70 4.58 3.68 11.00
C ALA A 70 4.08 2.27 11.39
N LEU A 71 3.17 1.69 10.59
CA LEU A 71 2.59 0.38 10.88
C LEU A 71 3.55 -0.78 10.58
N HIS A 72 4.43 -0.63 9.60
CA HIS A 72 5.50 -1.61 9.36
C HIS A 72 6.42 -1.76 10.57
N PHE A 73 6.93 -0.66 11.09
CA PHE A 73 7.82 -0.67 12.26
C PHE A 73 7.08 -1.00 13.56
N ALA A 74 5.75 -0.83 13.61
CA ALA A 74 4.90 -1.35 14.68
C ALA A 74 4.57 -2.85 14.55
N GLY A 75 5.21 -3.58 13.63
CA GLY A 75 5.05 -5.03 13.44
C GLY A 75 3.70 -5.45 12.84
N GLN A 76 2.95 -4.51 12.27
CA GLN A 76 1.64 -4.80 11.71
C GLN A 76 1.75 -5.45 10.32
N VAL A 77 0.74 -6.28 9.99
CA VAL A 77 0.64 -6.98 8.70
C VAL A 77 -0.23 -6.17 7.75
N GLU A 78 0.28 -5.92 6.54
CA GLU A 78 -0.45 -5.22 5.48
C GLU A 78 -1.46 -6.14 4.77
N CYS A 79 -2.42 -5.55 4.06
CA CYS A 79 -3.29 -6.35 3.20
C CYS A 79 -2.50 -6.91 2.02
N ALA A 80 -2.52 -8.22 1.81
CA ALA A 80 -1.77 -8.87 0.73
C ALA A 80 -2.35 -8.67 -0.69
N ILE A 81 -3.46 -7.93 -0.84
CA ILE A 81 -4.04 -7.55 -2.15
C ILE A 81 -3.64 -6.13 -2.53
N CYS A 82 -3.91 -5.15 -1.65
CA CYS A 82 -3.65 -3.74 -1.95
C CYS A 82 -2.33 -3.22 -1.34
N TYR A 83 -1.60 -4.05 -0.58
CA TYR A 83 -0.34 -3.72 0.08
C TYR A 83 -0.41 -2.42 0.90
N SER A 84 -1.57 -2.20 1.50
CA SER A 84 -1.85 -1.03 2.31
C SER A 84 -2.40 -1.48 3.66
N TYR A 85 -2.25 -0.61 4.63
CA TYR A 85 -2.86 -0.70 5.95
C TYR A 85 -4.15 0.15 6.08
N THR A 86 -4.54 0.89 5.03
CA THR A 86 -5.64 1.87 5.06
C THR A 86 -7.01 1.29 4.70
N ALA A 87 -8.07 1.93 5.21
CA ALA A 87 -9.52 1.64 5.14
C ALA A 87 -10.11 0.71 6.23
N ALA A 88 -9.31 -0.13 6.87
CA ALA A 88 -9.56 -0.86 8.12
C ALA A 88 -8.37 -1.81 8.28
N TYR A 89 -7.92 -2.12 9.50
CA TYR A 89 -6.86 -3.13 9.66
C TYR A 89 -7.22 -4.44 8.93
N PRO A 90 -6.29 -5.10 8.21
CA PRO A 90 -6.58 -6.36 7.53
C PRO A 90 -6.87 -7.44 8.58
N LYS A 91 -8.15 -7.68 8.82
CA LYS A 91 -8.66 -8.58 9.87
C LYS A 91 -9.01 -9.97 9.36
N LYS A 92 -8.99 -10.20 8.04
CA LYS A 92 -9.32 -11.51 7.45
C LYS A 92 -8.03 -12.26 7.12
N PRO A 93 -7.57 -13.20 7.97
CA PRO A 93 -6.42 -14.05 7.66
C PRO A 93 -6.82 -15.18 6.71
N CYS A 94 -5.84 -15.70 5.98
CA CYS A 94 -5.93 -17.02 5.35
C CYS A 94 -5.36 -18.07 6.30
N ASN A 95 -6.09 -19.17 6.55
CA ASN A 95 -5.64 -20.23 7.46
C ASN A 95 -4.39 -20.96 6.98
N THR A 96 -4.20 -21.09 5.66
CA THR A 96 -3.04 -21.75 5.04
C THR A 96 -1.82 -20.83 4.99
N SER A 97 -1.94 -19.69 4.31
CA SER A 97 -0.79 -18.81 4.03
C SER A 97 -0.50 -17.77 5.11
N LYS A 98 -1.39 -17.62 6.10
CA LYS A 98 -1.35 -16.61 7.18
C LYS A 98 -1.33 -15.14 6.72
N ASN A 99 -1.41 -14.88 5.42
CA ASN A 99 -1.60 -13.54 4.87
C ASN A 99 -2.92 -12.94 5.33
N ARG A 100 -2.94 -11.62 5.52
CA ARG A 100 -4.12 -10.88 5.94
C ARG A 100 -4.67 -10.01 4.83
N PHE A 101 -5.99 -9.79 4.86
CA PHE A 101 -6.68 -9.01 3.85
C PHE A 101 -7.71 -8.06 4.46
N HIS A 102 -7.96 -6.95 3.77
CA HIS A 102 -9.13 -6.13 4.00
C HIS A 102 -10.38 -6.85 3.47
N ALA A 103 -11.49 -6.78 4.19
CA ALA A 103 -12.75 -7.34 3.73
C ALA A 103 -13.19 -6.76 2.34
N PRO A 104 -13.09 -5.45 2.07
CA PRO A 104 -13.39 -4.90 0.75
C PRO A 104 -12.45 -5.36 -0.37
N CYS A 105 -11.19 -5.71 -0.05
CA CYS A 105 -10.25 -6.24 -1.03
C CYS A 105 -10.59 -7.68 -1.39
N LEU A 106 -10.91 -8.51 -0.40
CA LEU A 106 -11.37 -9.88 -0.64
C LEU A 106 -12.68 -9.92 -1.39
N TYR A 107 -13.65 -9.09 -0.99
CA TYR A 107 -14.94 -9.02 -1.68
C TYR A 107 -14.75 -8.72 -3.17
N ARG A 108 -13.98 -7.67 -3.51
CA ARG A 108 -13.68 -7.33 -4.90
C ARG A 108 -12.98 -8.47 -5.64
N TRP A 109 -12.01 -9.12 -4.99
CA TRP A 109 -11.31 -10.26 -5.56
C TRP A 109 -12.26 -11.42 -5.88
N PHE A 110 -13.14 -11.80 -4.95
CA PHE A 110 -14.11 -12.87 -5.14
C PHE A 110 -15.08 -12.57 -6.28
N SER A 111 -15.57 -11.33 -6.35
CA SER A 111 -16.42 -10.88 -7.45
C SER A 111 -15.71 -10.95 -8.80
N SER A 112 -14.44 -10.57 -8.89
CA SER A 112 -13.70 -10.60 -10.17
C SER A 112 -13.21 -11.98 -10.59
N SER A 113 -12.92 -12.87 -9.63
CA SER A 113 -12.33 -14.19 -9.88
C SER A 113 -13.35 -15.32 -9.98
N HIS A 114 -14.62 -15.06 -9.68
CA HIS A 114 -15.69 -16.06 -9.57
C HIS A 114 -15.33 -17.21 -8.60
N SER A 115 -14.52 -16.92 -7.58
CA SER A 115 -13.99 -17.89 -6.61
C SER A 115 -13.85 -17.23 -5.24
N SER A 116 -14.20 -17.94 -4.17
CA SER A 116 -13.99 -17.50 -2.77
C SER A 116 -12.63 -17.93 -2.20
N SER A 117 -11.66 -18.23 -3.06
CA SER A 117 -10.35 -18.73 -2.65
C SER A 117 -9.32 -17.63 -2.40
N CYS A 118 -8.32 -17.95 -1.58
CA CYS A 118 -7.21 -17.07 -1.27
C CYS A 118 -6.44 -16.65 -2.54
N PRO A 119 -6.21 -15.35 -2.79
CA PRO A 119 -5.49 -14.88 -3.98
C PRO A 119 -4.05 -15.43 -4.11
N LEU A 120 -3.45 -15.83 -3.00
CA LEU A 120 -2.05 -16.26 -2.95
C LEU A 120 -1.87 -17.77 -2.94
N CYS A 121 -2.74 -18.52 -2.27
CA CYS A 121 -2.58 -19.97 -2.12
C CYS A 121 -3.76 -20.80 -2.61
N ARG A 122 -4.82 -20.16 -3.12
CA ARG A 122 -6.04 -20.79 -3.66
C ARG A 122 -6.80 -21.72 -2.69
N SER A 123 -6.42 -21.77 -1.42
CA SER A 123 -7.20 -22.42 -0.37
C SER A 123 -8.41 -21.57 0.03
N ASP A 124 -9.43 -22.19 0.62
CA ASP A 124 -10.59 -21.48 1.13
C ASP A 124 -10.23 -20.47 2.23
N ILE A 125 -10.85 -19.30 2.16
CA ILE A 125 -10.80 -18.29 3.23
C ILE A 125 -11.97 -18.56 4.17
N ILE A 126 -11.74 -19.42 5.17
CA ILE A 126 -12.65 -19.66 6.30
C ILE A 126 -12.23 -18.77 7.47
#